data_AF-A0A3R7UYS0-F1
#
_entry.id   AF-A0A3R7UYS0-F1
#
_cell.length_a   1.000
_cell.length_b   1.000
_cell.length_c   1.000
_cell.angle_alpha   90.00
_cell.angle_beta   90.00
_cell.angle_gamma   90.00
#
_symmetry.space_group_name_H-M   'P 1'
#
loop_
_entity.id
_entity.type
_entity.pdbx_description
1 polymer ?
#
loop_
_entity_poly.entity_id
_entity_poly.type
_entity_poly.pdbx_seq_one_letter_code
_entity_poly.pdbx_strand_id
1 'polypeptide(L)' 'MTFYTCFDDKGEIIARCQTQQEIDVLRRMGRPIAEVKAMKNEEAVVCSLTGSPSDFNEEI' A
#
# COMPACT_ATOMS: atom_id res chain seq x y z
N MET A 1 7.96 9.06 0.13
CA MET A 1 6.90 8.51 -0.73
C MET A 1 5.59 8.62 0.01
N THR A 2 4.52 9.07 -0.64
CA THR A 2 3.18 9.14 -0.04
C THR A 2 2.40 7.91 -0.48
N PHE A 3 1.84 7.18 0.48
CA PHE A 3 0.96 6.04 0.20
C PHE A 3 -0.49 6.49 0.33
N TYR A 4 -1.39 5.76 -0.31
CA TYR A 4 -2.80 6.05 -0.35
C TYR A 4 -3.58 4.82 0.05
N THR A 5 -4.61 4.99 0.89
CA THR A 5 -5.62 3.96 1.15
C THR A 5 -6.88 4.29 0.38
N CYS A 6 -7.36 3.33 -0.40
CA CYS A 6 -8.61 3.41 -1.15
C CYS A 6 -9.72 2.71 -0.36
N PHE A 7 -10.86 3.37 -0.21
CA PHE A 7 -12.02 2.86 0.52
C PHE A 7 -13.23 2.68 -0.41
N ASP A 8 -14.09 1.74 -0.07
CA ASP A 8 -15.41 1.59 -0.68
C ASP A 8 -16.45 2.54 -0.08
N ASP A 9 -17.69 2.43 -0.54
CA ASP A 9 -18.83 3.24 -0.09
C ASP A 9 -19.27 2.94 1.37
N LYS A 10 -18.79 1.85 1.96
CA LYS A 10 -19.00 1.48 3.36
C LYS A 10 -17.83 1.89 4.26
N GLY A 11 -16.76 2.43 3.68
CA GLY A 11 -15.54 2.79 4.40
C GLY A 11 -14.61 1.61 4.65
N GLU A 12 -14.79 0.47 3.97
CA GLU A 12 -13.88 -0.66 4.03
C GLU A 12 -12.67 -0.44 3.11
N ILE A 13 -11.50 -0.95 3.50
CA ILE A 13 -10.28 -0.82 2.72
C ILE A 13 -10.33 -1.76 1.51
N ILE A 14 -10.25 -1.20 0.31
CA ILE A 14 -10.15 -1.96 -0.94
C ILE A 14 -8.69 -2.26 -1.29
N ALA A 15 -7.82 -1.25 -1.16
CA ALA A 15 -6.43 -1.33 -1.58
C ALA A 15 -5.56 -0.25 -0.93
N ARG A 16 -4.25 -0.49 -0.90
CA ARG A 16 -3.23 0.53 -0.64
C ARG A 16 -2.35 0.71 -1.87
N CYS A 17 -2.12 1.95 -2.27
CA CYS A 17 -1.40 2.32 -3.48
C CYS A 17 -0.24 3.26 -3.15
N GLN A 18 0.85 3.18 -3.91
CA GLN A 18 2.02 4.05 -3.77
C GLN A 18 1.91 5.31 -4.63
N THR A 19 1.09 5.25 -5.69
CA THR A 19 0.97 6.32 -6.67
C THR A 19 -0.48 6.56 -7.06
N GLN A 20 -0.75 7.76 -7.59
CA GLN A 20 -2.08 8.09 -8.13
C GLN A 20 -2.41 7.26 -9.38
N GLN A 21 -1.40 6.88 -10.17
CA GLN A 21 -1.57 6.06 -11.37
C GLN A 21 -2.11 4.66 -11.03
N GLU A 22 -1.66 4.05 -9.95
CA GLU A 22 -2.21 2.76 -9.47
C GLU A 22 -3.69 2.88 -9.13
N ILE A 23 -4.10 3.98 -8.50
CA ILE A 23 -5.51 4.25 -8.17
C ILE A 23 -6.34 4.36 -9.44
N ASP A 24 -5.84 5.05 -10.47
CA ASP A 24 -6.53 5.18 -11.75
C ASP A 24 -6.67 3.83 -12.47
N VAL A 25 -5.67 2.95 -12.37
CA VAL A 25 -5.78 1.57 -12.88
C VAL A 25 -6.88 0.81 -12.15
N LEU A 26 -6.97 0.89 -10.82
CA LEU A 26 -8.03 0.25 -10.05
C LEU A 26 -9.43 0.75 -10.45
N ARG A 27 -9.57 2.07 -10.68
CA ARG A 27 -10.82 2.66 -11.18
C ARG A 27 -11.19 2.12 -12.56
N ARG A 28 -10.22 2.03 -13.48
CA ARG A 28 -10.44 1.46 -14.82
C ARG A 28 -10.79 -0.03 -14.79
N MET A 29 -10.32 -0.76 -13.78
CA MET A 29 -10.70 -2.16 -13.53
C MET A 29 -12.09 -2.31 -12.89
N GLY A 30 -12.83 -1.22 -12.68
CA GLY A 30 -14.17 -1.23 -12.12
C GLY A 30 -14.21 -1.42 -10.59
N ARG A 31 -13.11 -1.13 -9.87
CA ARG A 31 -13.14 -1.12 -8.41
C ARG A 31 -13.94 0.10 -7.92
N PRO A 32 -14.93 -0.07 -7.02
CA PRO A 32 -15.78 1.02 -6.55
C PRO A 32 -15.09 1.86 -5.48
N ILE A 33 -14.05 2.61 -5.86
CA ILE A 33 -13.32 3.47 -4.93
C ILE A 33 -14.15 4.73 -4.66
N ALA A 34 -14.73 4.84 -3.48
CA ALA A 34 -15.50 5.99 -3.04
C ALA A 34 -14.63 7.08 -2.43
N GLU A 35 -13.58 6.72 -1.69
CA GLU A 35 -12.67 7.65 -1.02
C GLU A 35 -11.21 7.22 -1.17
N VAL A 36 -10.31 8.20 -1.26
CA VAL A 36 -8.86 7.99 -1.22
C VAL A 36 -8.29 8.90 -0.14
N LYS A 37 -7.55 8.31 0.81
CA LYS A 37 -6.83 9.07 1.84
C LYS A 37 -5.34 8.85 1.72
N ALA A 38 -4.56 9.93 1.74
CA ALA A 38 -3.12 9.84 1.92
C ALA A 38 -2.83 9.27 3.33
N MET A 39 -1.98 8.25 3.38
CA MET A 39 -1.51 7.67 4.63
C MET A 39 -0.55 8.64 5.32
N LYS A 40 -0.63 8.70 6.65
CA LYS A 40 0.39 9.37 7.45
C LYS A 40 1.69 8.59 7.38
N ASN A 41 2.81 9.24 7.69
CA ASN A 41 4.13 8.60 7.66
C ASN A 41 4.20 7.38 8.60
N GLU A 42 3.50 7.44 9.73
CA GLU A 42 3.44 6.36 10.72
C GLU A 42 2.58 5.17 10.25
N GLU A 43 1.65 5.39 9.33
CA GLU A 43 0.78 4.35 8.76
C GLU A 43 1.45 3.68 7.54
N ALA A 44 2.33 4.42 6.87
CA ALA A 44 3.13 3.98 5.73
C ALA A 44 4.29 3.08 6.16
N VAL A 45 4.01 2.03 6.93
CA VAL A 45 5.01 0.99 7.22
C VAL A 45 5.23 0.16 5.97
N VAL A 46 6.22 0.56 5.18
CA VAL A 46 6.88 -0.35 4.25
C VAL A 46 7.89 -1.12 5.08
N CYS A 47 7.81 -2.45 5.09
CA CYS A 47 8.93 -3.26 5.53
C CYS A 47 10.11 -2.92 4.60
N SER A 48 11.00 -2.04 5.04
CA SER A 48 12.35 -2.01 4.46
C SER A 48 12.95 -3.39 4.75
N LEU A 49 13.60 -3.99 3.75
CA LEU A 49 14.35 -5.23 3.94
C LEU A 49 15.39 -5.00 5.04
N THR A 50 15.07 -5.39 6.27
CA THR A 50 16.05 -5.48 7.34
C THR A 50 16.82 -6.77 7.10
N GLY A 51 17.90 -6.66 6.34
CA GLY A 51 18.84 -7.75 6.06
C GLY A 51 18.59 -8.46 4.74
N SER A 52 19.67 -8.79 4.05
CA SER A 52 19.64 -9.75 2.96
C SER A 52 19.44 -11.16 3.53
N PRO A 53 18.82 -12.11 2.81
CA PRO A 53 18.76 -13.52 3.25
C PRO A 53 20.13 -14.12 3.59
N SER A 54 21.20 -13.52 3.06
CA SER A 54 22.60 -13.87 3.31
C SER A 54 23.05 -13.55 4.75
N ASP A 55 22.40 -12.59 5.42
CA ASP A 55 22.69 -12.23 6.82
C ASP A 55 22.10 -13.24 7.82
N PHE A 56 21.28 -14.19 7.34
CA PHE A 56 20.61 -15.20 8.18
C PHE A 56 21.26 -16.59 8.10
N ASN A 57 22.34 -16.75 7.32
CA ASN A 57 23.07 -18.01 7.26
C ASN A 57 24.10 -18.07 8.41
N GLU A 58 23.62 -18.09 9.66
CA GLU A 58 24.44 -18.54 10.78
C GLU A 58 24.73 -20.04 10.54
N GLU A 59 26.02 -20.34 10.36
CA GLU A 59 26.55 -21.70 10.24
C GLU A 59 26.07 -22.55 11.43
N ILE A 60 25.33 -23.63 11.15
CA ILE A 60 25.10 -24.74 12.07
C ILE A 60 26.22 -25.75 11.92
#